data_AF-A0A343W064-F1
#
_entry.id   AF-A0A343W064-F1
#
_cell.length_a   1.000
_cell.length_b   1.000
_cell.length_c   1.000
_cell.angle_alpha   90.00
_cell.angle_beta   90.00
_cell.angle_gamma   90.00
#
_symmetry.space_group_name_H-M   'P 1'
#
loop_
_entity.id
_entity.type
_entity.pdbx_description
1 polymer ?
#
loop_
_entity_poly.entity_id
_entity_poly.type
_entity_poly.pdbx_seq_one_letter_code
_entity_poly.pdbx_strand_id
1 'polypeptide(L)'
;GDGKSNWIFESNSQIRLQKSGEALCITQKNVYGNIPGIHDILFNLDVSIDSNSILDDDHNPDNTIDGNLSSYWASAIFSDNYEHLVYLNIDLGKFAKVSRIKIHWEYPPLHYNISVSQDNLNFKIVSENLANPSYVTIDTLKNIETKYIKISMIKPHPNHGKLEDQFLYGIRSIEVQDNNL
;
A
#
# COMPACT_ATOMS: atom_id res chain seq x y z
N GLY A 1 -47.91 12.99 20.88
CA GLY A 1 -47.55 12.52 19.53
C GLY A 1 -47.02 11.12 19.68
N ASP A 2 -47.56 10.16 18.94
CA ASP A 2 -47.39 8.71 19.13
C ASP A 2 -46.04 8.13 18.67
N GLY A 3 -44.99 8.97 18.56
CA GLY A 3 -43.59 8.53 18.42
C GLY A 3 -43.24 7.75 17.15
N LYS A 4 -44.18 7.56 16.22
CA LYS A 4 -43.96 6.78 15.00
C LYS A 4 -43.20 7.62 13.98
N SER A 5 -41.99 7.17 13.65
CA SER A 5 -41.24 7.70 12.51
C SER A 5 -41.70 6.98 11.25
N ASN A 6 -42.49 7.65 10.42
CA ASN A 6 -42.88 7.15 9.11
C ASN A 6 -41.87 7.63 8.07
N TRP A 7 -41.39 6.72 7.21
CA TRP A 7 -40.35 6.98 6.23
C TRP A 7 -40.87 6.69 4.82
N ILE A 8 -40.51 7.54 3.86
CA ILE A 8 -40.91 7.42 2.45
C ILE A 8 -39.66 7.34 1.58
N PHE A 9 -39.68 6.41 0.61
CA PHE A 9 -38.69 6.33 -0.45
C PHE A 9 -39.05 7.30 -1.57
N GLU A 10 -38.11 8.17 -1.94
CA GLU A 10 -38.25 9.14 -3.01
C GLU A 10 -37.64 8.60 -4.32
N SER A 11 -38.10 9.11 -5.46
CA SER A 11 -37.65 8.67 -6.79
C SER A 11 -36.18 9.00 -7.12
N ASN A 12 -35.52 9.79 -6.27
CA ASN A 12 -34.11 10.17 -6.36
C ASN A 12 -33.19 9.30 -5.47
N SER A 13 -33.68 8.13 -5.04
CA SER A 13 -32.94 7.22 -4.14
C SER A 13 -32.63 7.80 -2.77
N GLN A 14 -33.43 8.77 -2.29
CA GLN A 14 -33.34 9.29 -0.93
C GLN A 14 -34.49 8.78 -0.05
N ILE A 15 -34.26 8.79 1.27
CA ILE A 15 -35.26 8.46 2.28
C ILE A 15 -35.60 9.74 3.03
N ARG A 16 -36.90 10.06 3.09
CA ARG A 16 -37.41 11.25 3.77
C ARG A 16 -38.24 10.87 4.99
N LEU A 17 -38.06 11.62 6.08
CA LEU A 17 -38.92 11.51 7.26
C LEU A 17 -40.25 12.21 6.98
N GLN A 18 -41.36 11.48 7.15
CA GLN A 18 -42.71 12.01 7.03
C GLN A 18 -43.12 12.68 8.36
N LYS A 19 -42.52 13.82 8.69
CA LYS A 19 -42.96 14.66 9.83
C LYS A 19 -43.70 15.90 9.31
N SER A 20 -44.79 16.28 9.96
CA SER A 20 -45.62 17.42 9.56
C SER A 20 -44.85 18.74 9.72
N GLY A 21 -44.41 19.32 8.61
CA GLY A 21 -43.95 20.71 8.53
C GLY A 21 -42.55 20.93 7.96
N GLU A 22 -41.63 19.96 8.08
CA GLU A 22 -40.24 20.12 7.59
C GLU A 22 -39.74 18.85 6.91
N ALA A 23 -39.29 18.97 5.66
CA ALA A 23 -38.65 17.89 4.92
C ALA A 23 -37.21 17.71 5.43
N LEU A 24 -37.02 16.84 6.41
CA LEU A 24 -35.70 16.43 6.85
C LEU A 24 -35.21 15.26 5.97
N CYS A 25 -34.13 15.48 5.24
CA CYS A 25 -33.44 14.45 4.48
C CYS A 25 -32.29 13.85 5.31
N ILE A 26 -32.11 12.53 5.23
CA ILE A 26 -30.90 11.89 5.73
C ILE A 26 -29.79 12.12 4.69
N THR A 27 -28.67 12.70 5.12
CA THR A 27 -27.44 12.70 4.34
C THR A 27 -26.44 11.79 5.03
N GLN A 28 -26.00 10.73 4.37
CA GLN A 28 -24.91 9.91 4.88
C GLN A 28 -23.59 10.68 4.66
N LYS A 29 -22.99 11.19 5.74
CA LYS A 29 -21.64 11.74 5.67
C LYS A 29 -20.66 10.56 5.53
N ASN A 30 -20.15 10.37 4.33
CA ASN A 30 -19.25 9.27 4.01
C ASN A 30 -17.84 9.52 4.56
N VAL A 31 -17.64 9.31 5.86
CA VAL A 31 -16.34 9.55 6.52
C VAL A 31 -15.32 8.45 6.20
N TYR A 32 -15.77 7.24 5.83
CA TYR A 32 -14.91 6.05 5.68
C TYR A 32 -15.08 5.25 4.37
N GLY A 33 -15.91 5.69 3.42
CA GLY A 33 -16.26 4.91 2.23
C GLY A 33 -17.38 3.88 2.50
N ASN A 34 -18.20 3.58 1.48
CA ASN A 34 -19.21 2.51 1.48
C ASN A 34 -18.76 1.37 0.53
N ILE A 35 -17.57 0.80 0.75
CA ILE A 35 -17.10 -0.30 -0.11
C ILE A 35 -16.77 -1.51 0.76
N PRO A 36 -17.61 -2.56 0.76
CA PRO A 36 -17.20 -3.88 1.18
C PRO A 36 -16.08 -4.34 0.24
N GLY A 37 -14.87 -4.56 0.76
CA GLY A 37 -13.77 -4.98 -0.09
C GLY A 37 -12.38 -4.69 0.45
N ILE A 38 -11.40 -5.08 -0.37
CA ILE A 38 -9.97 -4.87 -0.16
C ILE A 38 -9.65 -3.50 -0.71
N HIS A 39 -9.18 -2.57 0.13
CA HIS A 39 -8.94 -1.18 -0.27
C HIS A 39 -7.48 -0.80 -0.07
N ASP A 40 -6.87 -0.16 -1.07
CA ASP A 40 -5.52 0.38 -0.95
C ASP A 40 -5.53 1.65 -0.08
N ILE A 41 -4.98 1.52 1.12
CA ILE A 41 -5.02 2.58 2.12
C ILE A 41 -4.07 3.73 1.80
N LEU A 42 -3.08 3.55 0.92
CA LEU A 42 -2.07 4.59 0.67
C LEU A 42 -2.67 5.87 0.07
N PHE A 43 -3.70 5.77 -0.78
CA PHE A 43 -4.35 6.95 -1.38
C PHE A 43 -5.11 7.86 -0.41
N ASN A 44 -5.46 7.36 0.77
CA ASN A 44 -6.29 8.08 1.75
C ASN A 44 -5.49 8.55 2.97
N LEU A 45 -4.19 8.30 2.99
CA LEU A 45 -3.32 8.61 4.12
C LEU A 45 -2.26 9.62 3.69
N ASP A 46 -1.83 10.43 4.66
CA ASP A 46 -0.65 11.27 4.52
C ASP A 46 0.57 10.36 4.74
N VAL A 47 0.92 9.62 3.69
CA VAL A 47 2.00 8.63 3.70
C VAL A 47 3.31 9.32 3.34
N SER A 48 4.39 8.97 4.05
CA SER A 48 5.74 9.31 3.61
C SER A 48 6.51 8.04 3.31
N ILE A 49 7.35 8.10 2.28
CA ILE A 49 8.18 6.97 1.87
C ILE A 49 9.65 7.41 1.73
N ASP A 50 10.56 6.61 2.27
CA ASP A 50 12.00 6.82 2.16
C ASP A 50 12.72 5.56 1.71
N SER A 51 13.92 5.73 1.16
CA SER A 51 14.81 4.63 0.82
C SER A 51 16.25 4.98 1.19
N ASN A 52 17.06 3.94 1.46
CA ASN A 52 18.50 4.11 1.66
C ASN A 52 19.31 4.15 0.35
N SER A 53 18.67 3.96 -0.81
CA SER A 53 19.35 3.95 -2.10
C SER A 53 18.43 4.48 -3.18
N ILE A 54 18.94 5.37 -4.03
CA ILE A 54 18.20 5.99 -5.14
C ILE A 54 19.16 6.06 -6.32
N LEU A 55 18.67 5.73 -7.51
CA LEU A 55 19.47 5.78 -8.74
C LEU A 55 19.80 7.22 -9.15
N ASP A 56 18.78 8.06 -9.24
CA ASP A 56 18.83 9.46 -9.66
C ASP A 56 17.52 10.19 -9.25
N ASP A 57 17.41 11.47 -9.62
CA ASP A 57 16.27 12.32 -9.27
C ASP A 57 14.95 11.94 -9.99
N ASP A 58 14.99 11.12 -11.04
CA ASP A 58 13.79 10.68 -11.75
C ASP A 58 13.20 9.39 -11.13
N HIS A 59 13.99 8.66 -10.34
CA HIS A 59 13.64 7.36 -9.77
C HIS A 59 13.43 7.38 -8.25
N ASN A 60 12.74 8.41 -7.74
CA ASN A 60 12.50 8.62 -6.32
C ASN A 60 11.46 7.65 -5.70
N PRO A 61 11.52 7.41 -4.36
CA PRO A 61 10.58 6.53 -3.65
C PRO A 61 9.10 6.85 -3.85
N ASP A 62 8.75 8.13 -4.03
CA ASP A 62 7.38 8.60 -4.25
C ASP A 62 6.73 7.98 -5.50
N ASN A 63 7.53 7.60 -6.50
CA ASN A 63 7.05 6.92 -7.71
C ASN A 63 6.40 5.56 -7.42
N THR A 64 6.58 4.99 -6.23
CA THR A 64 5.95 3.72 -5.85
C THR A 64 4.49 3.88 -5.38
N ILE A 65 4.04 5.10 -5.09
CA ILE A 65 2.71 5.38 -4.53
C ILE A 65 1.95 6.45 -5.33
N ASP A 66 2.47 6.86 -6.49
CA ASP A 66 1.88 7.89 -7.35
C ASP A 66 0.69 7.39 -8.21
N GLY A 67 0.43 6.07 -8.18
CA GLY A 67 -0.61 5.43 -8.97
C GLY A 67 -0.30 5.31 -10.48
N ASN A 68 0.93 5.62 -10.89
CA ASN A 68 1.36 5.60 -12.28
C ASN A 68 2.35 4.46 -12.54
N LEU A 69 1.88 3.40 -13.21
CA LEU A 69 2.74 2.25 -13.54
C LEU A 69 3.82 2.56 -14.59
N SER A 70 3.87 3.76 -15.20
CA SER A 70 4.97 4.12 -16.10
C SER A 70 6.22 4.62 -15.35
N SER A 71 6.05 5.27 -14.19
CA SER A 71 7.13 5.66 -13.27
C SER A 71 7.54 4.49 -12.38
N TYR A 72 8.73 4.58 -11.80
CA TYR A 72 9.23 3.63 -10.82
C TYR A 72 10.31 4.24 -9.93
N TRP A 73 10.44 3.73 -8.73
CA TRP A 73 11.65 3.91 -7.92
C TRP A 73 12.71 2.90 -8.37
N ALA A 74 13.98 3.28 -8.29
CA ALA A 74 15.11 2.40 -8.52
C ALA A 74 16.24 2.65 -7.52
N SER A 75 16.91 1.58 -7.10
CA SER A 75 18.13 1.68 -6.29
C SER A 75 19.32 2.12 -7.14
N ALA A 76 20.41 2.53 -6.48
CA ALA A 76 21.72 2.55 -7.09
C ALA A 76 22.09 1.17 -7.69
N ILE A 77 22.98 1.18 -8.68
CA ILE A 77 23.43 0.00 -9.42
C ILE A 77 24.52 -0.78 -8.67
N PHE A 78 24.55 -2.08 -8.89
CA PHE A 78 25.53 -3.03 -8.36
C PHE A 78 26.27 -3.73 -9.50
N SER A 79 27.55 -4.06 -9.30
CA SER A 79 28.37 -4.78 -10.29
C SER A 79 28.16 -6.29 -10.31
N ASP A 80 27.43 -6.84 -9.34
CA ASP A 80 27.24 -8.27 -9.15
C ASP A 80 25.84 -8.58 -8.57
N ASN A 81 25.49 -9.87 -8.54
CA ASN A 81 24.21 -10.36 -8.03
C ASN A 81 24.31 -11.05 -6.67
N TYR A 82 25.31 -10.69 -5.86
CA TYR A 82 25.37 -11.10 -4.46
C TYR A 82 24.34 -10.34 -3.62
N GLU A 83 24.43 -10.47 -2.31
CA GLU A 83 23.51 -9.79 -1.40
C GLU A 83 23.84 -8.29 -1.33
N HIS A 84 22.84 -7.48 -1.67
CA HIS A 84 22.87 -6.02 -1.59
C HIS A 84 21.60 -5.58 -0.86
N LEU A 85 21.74 -5.18 0.40
CA LEU A 85 20.60 -4.77 1.22
C LEU A 85 20.16 -3.35 0.87
N VAL A 86 19.00 -3.24 0.24
CA VAL A 86 18.31 -1.97 -0.01
C VAL A 86 16.90 -2.06 0.54
N TYR A 87 16.42 -0.99 1.15
CA TYR A 87 15.08 -0.96 1.72
C TYR A 87 14.30 0.29 1.29
N LEU A 88 12.97 0.13 1.28
CA LEU A 88 12.03 1.23 1.37
C LEU A 88 11.28 1.16 2.70
N ASN A 89 11.16 2.30 3.37
CA ASN A 89 10.32 2.47 4.54
C ASN A 89 9.10 3.30 4.17
N ILE A 90 7.94 2.86 4.63
CA ILE A 90 6.67 3.53 4.44
C ILE A 90 6.13 3.88 5.83
N ASP A 91 5.99 5.16 6.13
CA ASP A 91 5.22 5.64 7.28
C ASP A 91 3.79 5.92 6.83
N LEU A 92 2.83 5.15 7.35
CA LEU A 92 1.40 5.29 7.05
C LEU A 92 0.77 6.54 7.69
N GLY A 93 1.51 7.30 8.50
CA GLY A 93 1.07 8.48 9.23
C GLY A 93 0.19 8.15 10.45
N LYS A 94 -0.50 7.02 10.44
CA LYS A 94 -1.35 6.49 11.51
C LYS A 94 -1.28 4.98 11.61
N PHE A 95 -1.77 4.43 12.71
CA PHE A 95 -1.97 2.99 12.83
C PHE A 95 -3.05 2.51 11.86
N ALA A 96 -2.73 1.46 11.11
CA ALA A 96 -3.64 0.79 10.20
C ALA A 96 -3.51 -0.73 10.32
N LYS A 97 -4.60 -1.44 10.03
CA LYS A 97 -4.64 -2.89 10.01
C LYS A 97 -4.32 -3.36 8.59
N VAL A 98 -3.14 -3.95 8.39
CA VAL A 98 -2.66 -4.34 7.07
C VAL A 98 -2.90 -5.82 6.85
N SER A 99 -3.69 -6.13 5.83
CA SER A 99 -4.05 -7.51 5.45
C SER A 99 -3.11 -8.09 4.39
N ARG A 100 -2.75 -7.27 3.40
CA ARG A 100 -1.97 -7.65 2.23
C ARG A 100 -1.13 -6.48 1.74
N ILE A 101 -0.02 -6.80 1.11
CA ILE A 101 0.78 -5.85 0.36
C ILE A 101 0.98 -6.44 -1.04
N LYS A 102 0.63 -5.67 -2.06
CA LYS A 102 0.86 -6.03 -3.45
C LYS A 102 1.93 -5.13 -4.02
N ILE A 103 2.93 -5.73 -4.68
CA ILE A 103 4.09 -5.01 -5.20
C ILE A 103 4.19 -5.30 -6.69
N HIS A 104 4.26 -4.23 -7.48
CA HIS A 104 4.61 -4.25 -8.89
C HIS A 104 6.10 -3.89 -9.02
N TRP A 105 6.91 -4.88 -9.40
CA TRP A 105 8.35 -4.73 -9.56
C TRP A 105 8.70 -4.22 -10.96
N GLU A 106 9.73 -3.37 -11.06
CA GLU A 106 10.42 -3.09 -12.32
C GLU A 106 11.67 -3.96 -12.46
N TYR A 107 12.50 -3.98 -11.41
CA TYR A 107 13.68 -4.83 -11.29
C TYR A 107 13.52 -5.68 -10.03
N PRO A 108 12.86 -6.85 -10.13
CA PRO A 108 12.52 -7.64 -8.95
C PRO A 108 13.77 -8.20 -8.25
N PRO A 109 13.79 -8.25 -6.91
CA PRO A 109 14.77 -9.03 -6.16
C PRO A 109 14.47 -10.53 -6.31
N LEU A 110 15.50 -11.38 -6.21
CA LEU A 110 15.34 -12.82 -5.97
C LEU A 110 14.88 -13.08 -4.53
N HIS A 111 15.49 -12.36 -3.57
CA HIS A 111 15.20 -12.48 -2.14
C HIS A 111 14.82 -11.11 -1.58
N TYR A 112 13.65 -11.04 -0.95
CA TYR A 112 13.21 -9.88 -0.19
C TYR A 112 12.41 -10.31 1.04
N ASN A 113 12.24 -9.38 1.98
CA ASN A 113 11.30 -9.55 3.07
C ASN A 113 10.47 -8.28 3.29
N ILE A 114 9.37 -8.44 3.99
CA ILE A 114 8.53 -7.38 4.49
C ILE A 114 8.55 -7.46 6.00
N SER A 115 8.89 -6.35 6.64
CA SER A 115 8.85 -6.17 8.07
C SER A 115 7.96 -5.00 8.45
N VAL A 116 7.41 -5.03 9.65
CA VAL A 116 6.52 -3.99 10.16
C VAL A 116 6.95 -3.53 11.53
N SER A 117 6.59 -2.30 11.87
CA SER A 117 6.91 -1.69 13.16
C SER A 117 5.78 -0.76 13.64
N GLN A 118 5.67 -0.59 14.95
CA GLN A 118 4.78 0.39 15.57
C GLN A 118 5.52 1.69 15.95
N ASP A 119 6.85 1.65 16.05
CA ASP A 119 7.69 2.71 16.61
C ASP A 119 8.82 3.18 15.68
N ASN A 120 8.94 2.61 14.48
CA ASN A 120 10.03 2.82 13.51
C ASN A 120 11.43 2.42 14.01
N LEU A 121 11.51 1.68 15.11
CA LEU A 121 12.77 1.23 15.70
C LEU A 121 12.85 -0.30 15.68
N ASN A 122 11.80 -0.95 16.14
CA ASN A 122 11.71 -2.39 16.26
C ASN A 122 10.89 -2.95 15.09
N PHE A 123 11.59 -3.52 14.11
CA PHE A 123 10.97 -4.15 12.95
C PHE A 123 10.87 -5.66 13.14
N LYS A 124 9.68 -6.21 12.86
CA LYS A 124 9.42 -7.65 12.85
C LYS A 124 9.14 -8.11 11.42
N ILE A 125 9.88 -9.11 10.94
CA ILE A 125 9.62 -9.75 9.64
C ILE A 125 8.27 -10.47 9.71
N VAL A 126 7.40 -10.20 8.74
CA VAL A 126 6.05 -10.76 8.63
C VAL A 126 5.82 -11.53 7.33
N SER A 127 6.60 -11.24 6.29
CA SER A 127 6.66 -12.02 5.05
C SER A 127 8.10 -12.09 4.57
N GLU A 128 8.47 -13.22 3.97
CA GLU A 128 9.78 -13.42 3.36
C GLU A 128 9.63 -14.27 2.10
N ASN A 129 10.28 -13.84 1.03
CA ASN A 129 10.30 -14.53 -0.24
C ASN A 129 11.77 -14.73 -0.66
N LEU A 130 12.22 -16.00 -0.65
CA LEU A 130 13.61 -16.38 -0.94
C LEU A 130 13.89 -16.59 -2.43
N ALA A 131 12.84 -16.68 -3.26
CA ALA A 131 12.93 -17.01 -4.67
C ALA A 131 11.76 -16.43 -5.45
N ASN A 132 11.75 -15.11 -5.63
CA ASN A 132 10.68 -14.41 -6.31
C ASN A 132 10.60 -14.80 -7.81
N PRO A 133 9.48 -15.38 -8.28
CA PRO A 133 9.32 -15.78 -9.67
C PRO A 133 8.59 -14.74 -10.54
N SER A 134 8.16 -13.61 -9.98
CA SER A 134 7.16 -12.74 -10.61
C SER A 134 7.48 -11.25 -10.51
N TYR A 135 7.06 -10.49 -11.52
CA TYR A 135 7.05 -9.03 -11.51
C TYR A 135 5.88 -8.45 -10.69
N VAL A 136 4.93 -9.29 -10.26
CA VAL A 136 3.88 -8.91 -9.32
C VAL A 136 3.82 -9.91 -8.18
N THR A 137 3.99 -9.44 -6.96
CA THR A 137 3.89 -10.26 -5.75
C THR A 137 2.75 -9.78 -4.86
N ILE A 138 2.13 -10.71 -4.13
CA ILE A 138 1.09 -10.43 -3.15
C ILE A 138 1.45 -11.14 -1.86
N ASP A 139 1.83 -10.36 -0.86
CA ASP A 139 2.26 -10.81 0.46
C ASP A 139 1.10 -10.67 1.45
N THR A 140 0.73 -11.76 2.14
CA THR A 140 -0.39 -11.75 3.10
C THR A 140 0.11 -11.59 4.53
N LEU A 141 -0.33 -10.54 5.22
CA LEU A 141 0.16 -10.11 6.54
C LEU A 141 -0.78 -10.48 7.70
N LYS A 142 -1.87 -11.20 7.42
CA LYS A 142 -2.84 -11.71 8.43
C LYS A 142 -3.42 -10.61 9.33
N ASN A 143 -3.70 -9.43 8.74
CA ASN A 143 -4.37 -8.31 9.41
C ASN A 143 -3.59 -7.74 10.62
N ILE A 144 -2.32 -7.44 10.43
CA ILE A 144 -1.46 -6.88 11.49
C ILE A 144 -1.67 -5.38 11.65
N GLU A 145 -1.79 -4.91 12.89
CA GLU A 145 -1.83 -3.48 13.19
C GLU A 145 -0.41 -2.90 13.23
N THR A 146 -0.14 -1.92 12.36
CA THR A 146 1.18 -1.30 12.21
C THR A 146 1.07 0.15 11.77
N LYS A 147 2.14 0.92 11.97
CA LYS A 147 2.31 2.27 11.43
C LYS A 147 3.40 2.33 10.35
N TYR A 148 4.43 1.50 10.47
CA TYR A 148 5.58 1.50 9.56
C TYR A 148 5.74 0.16 8.87
N ILE A 149 5.95 0.19 7.56
CA ILE A 149 6.25 -0.98 6.74
C ILE A 149 7.64 -0.79 6.16
N LYS A 150 8.47 -1.83 6.18
CA LYS A 150 9.79 -1.85 5.56
C LYS A 150 9.89 -3.03 4.61
N ILE A 151 10.12 -2.72 3.33
CA ILE A 151 10.37 -3.71 2.29
C ILE A 151 11.89 -3.76 2.09
N SER A 152 12.52 -4.89 2.41
CA SER A 152 13.97 -5.06 2.30
C SER A 152 14.27 -6.01 1.14
N MET A 153 14.89 -5.50 0.08
CA MET A 153 15.47 -6.30 -0.99
C MET A 153 16.88 -6.71 -0.59
N ILE A 154 17.16 -8.02 -0.69
CA ILE A 154 18.38 -8.63 -0.16
C ILE A 154 19.27 -9.12 -1.29
N LYS A 155 18.70 -9.73 -2.34
CA LYS A 155 19.47 -10.26 -3.46
C LYS A 155 18.81 -9.93 -4.80
N PRO A 156 19.52 -9.37 -5.79
CA PRO A 156 18.96 -9.09 -7.11
C PRO A 156 18.56 -10.38 -7.84
N HIS A 157 17.49 -10.32 -8.65
CA HIS A 157 17.16 -11.45 -9.52
C HIS A 157 18.17 -11.55 -10.67
N PRO A 158 18.81 -12.72 -10.90
CA PRO A 158 19.93 -12.84 -11.84
C PRO A 158 19.59 -12.46 -13.28
N ASN A 159 18.32 -12.62 -13.67
CA ASN A 159 17.83 -12.34 -15.03
C ASN A 159 16.87 -11.15 -15.11
N HIS A 160 16.29 -10.72 -13.99
CA HIS A 160 15.17 -9.77 -13.99
C HIS A 160 15.48 -8.49 -13.21
N GLY A 161 16.38 -8.55 -12.22
CA GLY A 161 16.89 -7.39 -11.50
C GLY A 161 18.16 -6.84 -12.13
N LYS A 162 18.21 -6.79 -13.47
CA LYS A 162 19.41 -6.51 -14.26
C LYS A 162 19.14 -5.44 -15.31
N LEU A 163 20.01 -4.44 -15.39
CA LEU A 163 20.08 -3.40 -16.40
C LEU A 163 21.43 -3.52 -17.11
N GLU A 164 21.41 -3.86 -18.40
CA GLU A 164 22.62 -4.21 -19.18
C GLU A 164 23.46 -5.29 -18.50
N ASP A 165 24.61 -4.97 -17.91
CA ASP A 165 25.48 -5.89 -17.15
C ASP A 165 25.53 -5.60 -15.65
N GLN A 166 24.70 -4.68 -15.19
CA GLN A 166 24.62 -4.24 -13.79
C GLN A 166 23.30 -4.68 -13.17
N PHE A 167 23.26 -4.76 -11.85
CA PHE A 167 22.08 -5.16 -11.09
C PHE A 167 21.49 -3.99 -10.34
N LEU A 168 20.19 -4.01 -10.11
CA LEU A 168 19.48 -3.01 -9.33
C LEU A 168 18.14 -3.58 -8.86
N TYR A 169 17.50 -2.85 -7.95
CA TYR A 169 16.12 -3.10 -7.58
C TYR A 169 15.24 -1.97 -8.10
N GLY A 170 13.97 -2.27 -8.37
CA GLY A 170 13.03 -1.27 -8.80
C GLY A 170 11.58 -1.67 -8.55
N ILE A 171 10.76 -0.70 -8.20
CA ILE A 171 9.36 -0.87 -7.84
C ILE A 171 8.54 0.19 -8.58
N ARG A 172 7.55 -0.27 -9.35
CA ARG A 172 6.56 0.58 -10.05
C ARG A 172 5.43 1.01 -9.13
N SER A 173 4.95 0.11 -8.27
CA SER A 173 3.83 0.42 -7.39
C SER A 173 3.78 -0.50 -6.18
N ILE A 174 3.40 0.07 -5.04
CA ILE A 174 3.08 -0.62 -3.81
C ILE A 174 1.62 -0.31 -3.48
N GLU A 175 0.82 -1.34 -3.25
CA GLU A 175 -0.55 -1.23 -2.73
C GLU A 175 -0.60 -1.86 -1.35
N VAL A 176 -1.08 -1.13 -0.34
CA VAL A 176 -1.24 -1.63 1.02
C VAL A 176 -2.72 -1.82 1.30
N GLN A 177 -3.14 -3.05 1.51
CA GLN A 177 -4.56 -3.39 1.56
C GLN A 177 -5.01 -3.67 2.99
N ASP A 178 -6.04 -2.96 3.44
CA ASP A 178 -6.80 -3.30 4.66
C ASP A 178 -7.95 -4.24 4.30
N ASN A 179 -8.35 -5.05 5.28
CA ASN A 179 -9.50 -5.92 5.20
C ASN A 179 -10.52 -5.49 6.26
N ASN A 180 -11.49 -4.66 5.86
CA ASN A 180 -12.60 -4.19 6.68
C ASN A 180 -13.77 -5.20 6.73
N LEU A 181 -13.47 -6.50 6.79
CA LEU A 181 -14.47 -7.56 6.96
C LEU A 181 -14.84 -7.79 8.43
#